data_AF-J8DIX8-F1
#
_entry.id   AF-J8DIX8-F1
#
_cell.length_a   1.000
_cell.length_b   1.000
_cell.length_c   1.000
_cell.angle_alpha   90.00
_cell.angle_beta   90.00
_cell.angle_gamma   90.00
#
_symmetry.space_group_name_H-M   'P 1'
#
loop_
_entity.id
_entity.type
_entity.pdbx_description
1 polymer ?
#
loop_
_entity_poly.entity_id
_entity_poly.type
_entity_poly.pdbx_seq_one_letter_code
_entity_poly.pdbx_strand_id
1 'polypeptide(L)'
;MNEEDKLSNFSLKDKTIIISIIALFLIIFFAFIFFLYVGIFQITGIEYSSRTALLLFFLFILLLDGITYFILIFFKVLLYPMTTNMPNWLSLALFSIIEITLDWLVIHTADDWIESVQMSNIAELCVVLFLFVLNKLLSDKKE
;
A
#
# COMPACT_ATOMS: atom_id res chain seq x y z
N MET A 1 -33.42 16.49 4.83
CA MET A 1 -33.48 15.36 5.79
C MET A 1 -32.04 14.93 6.01
N ASN A 2 -31.51 15.18 7.20
CA ASN A 2 -30.07 15.16 7.48
C ASN A 2 -29.59 13.72 7.70
N GLU A 3 -28.42 13.32 7.20
CA GLU A 3 -27.93 11.92 7.35
C GLU A 3 -27.70 11.52 8.82
N GLU A 4 -27.44 12.51 9.68
CA GLU A 4 -27.31 12.33 11.13
C GLU A 4 -28.60 11.80 11.79
N ASP A 5 -29.78 12.07 11.21
CA ASP A 5 -31.08 11.59 11.72
C ASP A 5 -31.35 10.11 11.36
N LYS A 6 -30.60 9.53 10.42
CA LYS A 6 -30.77 8.15 9.95
C LYS A 6 -29.97 7.15 10.79
N LEU A 7 -28.78 7.53 11.26
CA LEU A 7 -27.91 6.69 12.10
C LEU A 7 -28.33 6.67 13.59
N SER A 8 -29.00 7.72 14.07
CA SER A 8 -29.49 7.81 15.45
C SER A 8 -30.71 6.90 15.72
N ASN A 9 -31.48 6.57 14.69
CA ASN A 9 -32.72 5.76 14.78
C ASN A 9 -32.51 4.23 14.78
N PHE A 10 -31.29 3.75 14.58
CA PHE A 10 -31.01 2.30 14.62
C PHE A 10 -30.96 1.78 16.06
N SER A 11 -31.59 0.63 16.30
CA SER A 11 -31.49 -0.04 17.61
C SER A 11 -30.03 -0.45 17.85
N LEU A 12 -29.63 -0.59 19.13
CA LEU A 12 -28.26 -1.01 19.47
C LEU A 12 -27.86 -2.30 18.74
N LYS A 13 -28.82 -3.21 18.51
CA LYS A 13 -28.59 -4.47 17.77
C LYS A 13 -28.25 -4.21 16.31
N ASP A 14 -28.96 -3.29 15.66
CA ASP A 14 -28.74 -2.98 14.23
C ASP A 14 -27.38 -2.31 14.02
N LYS A 15 -26.96 -1.42 14.95
CA LYS A 15 -25.62 -0.84 14.96
C LYS A 15 -24.53 -1.90 15.11
N THR A 16 -24.69 -2.84 16.03
CA THR A 16 -23.74 -3.95 16.21
C THR A 16 -23.65 -4.84 14.97
N ILE A 17 -24.77 -5.16 14.32
CA ILE A 17 -24.80 -5.96 13.10
C ILE A 17 -24.05 -5.24 11.97
N ILE A 18 -24.31 -3.94 11.77
CA ILE A 18 -23.62 -3.15 10.73
C ILE A 18 -22.12 -3.09 11.00
N ILE A 19 -21.70 -2.79 12.23
CA ILE A 19 -20.28 -2.78 12.61
C ILE A 19 -19.63 -4.15 12.38
N SER A 20 -20.32 -5.24 12.73
CA SER A 20 -19.82 -6.59 12.52
C SER A 20 -19.64 -6.93 11.04
N ILE A 21 -20.55 -6.50 10.18
CA ILE A 21 -20.45 -6.72 8.73
C ILE A 21 -19.27 -5.94 8.15
N ILE A 22 -19.12 -4.66 8.54
CA ILE A 22 -17.99 -3.83 8.10
C ILE A 22 -16.66 -4.44 8.57
N ALA A 23 -16.58 -4.85 9.83
CA ALA A 23 -15.39 -5.50 10.38
C ALA A 23 -15.04 -6.80 9.65
N LEU A 24 -16.04 -7.64 9.36
CA LEU A 24 -15.84 -8.88 8.61
C LEU A 24 -15.33 -8.61 7.18
N PHE A 25 -15.92 -7.64 6.49
CA PHE A 25 -15.46 -7.23 5.16
C PHE A 25 -14.02 -6.74 5.18
N LEU A 26 -13.65 -5.94 6.18
CA LEU A 26 -12.29 -5.44 6.36
C LEU A 26 -11.29 -6.60 6.59
N ILE A 27 -11.65 -7.57 7.43
CA ILE A 27 -10.81 -8.75 7.68
C ILE A 27 -10.59 -9.57 6.40
N ILE A 28 -11.66 -9.81 5.63
CA ILE A 28 -11.55 -10.54 4.36
C ILE A 28 -10.65 -9.79 3.37
N PHE A 29 -10.81 -8.47 3.27
CA PHE A 29 -10.00 -7.62 2.41
C PHE A 29 -8.52 -7.67 2.79
N PHE A 30 -8.19 -7.50 4.08
CA PHE A 30 -6.81 -7.61 4.56
C PHE A 30 -6.22 -9.01 4.40
N ALA A 31 -7.02 -10.06 4.63
CA ALA A 31 -6.59 -11.43 4.41
C ALA A 31 -6.27 -11.70 2.93
N PHE A 32 -7.09 -11.18 2.00
CA PHE A 32 -6.83 -11.29 0.57
C PHE A 32 -5.51 -10.61 0.16
N ILE A 33 -5.26 -9.39 0.64
CA ILE A 33 -4.01 -8.68 0.38
C ILE A 33 -2.82 -9.46 0.97
N PHE A 34 -2.94 -9.96 2.20
CA PHE A 34 -1.90 -10.79 2.82
C PHE A 34 -1.55 -12.02 1.98
N PHE A 35 -2.56 -12.70 1.41
CA PHE A 35 -2.33 -13.83 0.51
C PHE A 35 -1.61 -13.45 -0.79
N LEU A 36 -1.84 -12.25 -1.33
CA LEU A 36 -1.08 -11.75 -2.49
C LEU A 36 0.41 -11.59 -2.15
N TYR A 37 0.74 -11.03 -0.99
CA TYR A 37 2.13 -10.91 -0.53
C TYR A 37 2.80 -12.27 -0.34
N VAL A 38 2.09 -13.24 0.26
CA VAL A 38 2.58 -14.63 0.34
C VAL A 38 2.89 -15.20 -1.04
N GLY A 39 2.00 -14.99 -2.01
CA GLY A 39 2.19 -15.45 -3.38
C GLY A 39 3.42 -14.81 -4.04
N ILE A 40 3.60 -13.49 -3.87
CA ILE A 40 4.79 -12.78 -4.36
C ILE A 40 6.06 -13.39 -3.76
N PHE A 41 6.08 -13.61 -2.44
CA PHE A 41 7.25 -14.15 -1.73
C PHE A 41 7.63 -15.55 -2.20
N GLN A 42 6.63 -16.39 -2.47
CA GLN A 42 6.86 -17.73 -3.03
C GLN A 42 7.43 -17.68 -4.45
N ILE A 43 6.98 -16.74 -5.29
CA ILE A 43 7.45 -16.60 -6.67
C ILE A 43 8.87 -16.01 -6.71
N THR A 44 9.17 -15.05 -5.83
CA THR A 44 10.48 -14.39 -5.76
C THR A 44 11.53 -15.17 -4.97
N GLY A 45 11.14 -16.28 -4.32
CA GLY A 45 12.03 -17.14 -3.57
C GLY A 45 12.49 -16.53 -2.23
N ILE A 46 11.69 -15.61 -1.67
CA ILE A 46 11.99 -14.97 -0.39
C ILE A 46 11.78 -15.99 0.74
N GLU A 47 12.84 -16.27 1.49
CA GLU A 47 12.76 -17.10 2.68
C GLU A 47 12.31 -16.27 3.89
N TYR A 48 11.36 -16.82 4.65
CA TYR A 48 10.90 -16.22 5.91
C TYR A 48 10.86 -17.28 7.02
N SER A 49 11.34 -16.90 8.21
CA SER A 49 11.53 -17.87 9.29
C SER A 49 10.23 -18.36 9.95
N SER A 50 9.16 -17.56 9.92
CA SER A 50 7.87 -17.93 10.51
C SER A 50 6.69 -17.19 9.89
N ARG A 51 5.48 -17.74 10.09
CA ARG A 51 4.21 -17.09 9.68
C ARG A 51 3.95 -15.79 10.46
N THR A 52 4.41 -15.71 11.71
CA THR A 52 4.27 -14.51 12.55
C THR A 52 5.19 -13.39 12.05
N ALA A 53 6.41 -13.73 11.63
CA ALA A 53 7.33 -12.77 11.01
C ALA A 53 6.74 -12.17 9.73
N LEU A 54 6.12 -13.01 8.90
CA LEU A 54 5.43 -12.57 7.70
C LEU A 54 4.25 -11.61 8.00
N LEU A 55 3.45 -11.91 9.03
CA LEU A 55 2.35 -11.03 9.45
C LEU A 55 2.88 -9.68 9.96
N LEU A 56 3.93 -9.70 10.78
CA LEU A 56 4.59 -8.48 11.25
C LEU A 56 5.17 -7.67 10.08
N PHE A 57 5.81 -8.34 9.12
CA PHE A 57 6.32 -7.73 7.90
C PHE A 57 5.23 -7.04 7.10
N PHE A 58 4.10 -7.72 6.90
CA PHE A 58 2.95 -7.13 6.23
C PHE A 58 2.39 -5.90 6.97
N LEU A 59 2.19 -6.00 8.28
CA LEU A 59 1.70 -4.89 9.09
C LEU A 59 2.67 -3.70 9.07
N PHE A 60 3.97 -3.99 9.07
CA PHE A 60 5.02 -2.98 9.07
C PHE A 60 5.11 -2.27 7.71
N ILE A 61 5.07 -3.00 6.60
CA ILE A 61 4.93 -2.42 5.26
C ILE A 61 3.69 -1.54 5.17
N LEU A 62 2.52 -2.00 5.64
CA LEU A 62 1.29 -1.21 5.59
C LEU A 62 1.43 0.14 6.32
N LEU A 63 2.13 0.15 7.46
CA LEU A 63 2.40 1.36 8.21
C LEU A 63 3.36 2.29 7.45
N LEU A 64 4.45 1.75 6.92
CA LEU A 64 5.44 2.50 6.13
C LEU A 64 4.86 3.04 4.83
N ASP A 65 4.02 2.27 4.15
CA ASP A 65 3.29 2.67 2.94
C ASP A 65 2.37 3.88 3.22
N GLY A 66 1.66 3.88 4.36
CA GLY A 66 0.89 5.05 4.80
C GLY A 66 1.74 6.31 4.99
N ILE A 67 2.95 6.17 5.57
CA ILE A 67 3.88 7.29 5.76
C ILE A 67 4.42 7.79 4.41
N THR A 68 4.84 6.88 3.54
CA THR A 68 5.38 7.24 2.22
C THR A 68 4.33 7.82 1.28
N TYR A 69 3.09 7.35 1.35
CA TYR A 69 1.97 7.97 0.65
C TYR A 69 1.76 9.43 1.07
N PHE A 70 1.85 9.73 2.37
CA PHE A 70 1.79 11.10 2.87
C PHE A 70 2.96 11.94 2.32
N ILE A 71 4.17 11.38 2.31
CA ILE A 71 5.36 12.03 1.73
C ILE A 71 5.20 12.27 0.23
N LEU A 72 4.62 11.32 -0.52
CA LEU A 72 4.34 11.44 -1.95
C LEU A 72 3.37 12.60 -2.22
N ILE A 73 2.28 12.70 -1.45
CA ILE A 73 1.34 13.83 -1.55
C ILE A 73 2.06 15.14 -1.27
N PHE A 74 2.89 15.19 -0.22
CA PHE A 74 3.68 16.36 0.11
C PHE A 74 4.58 16.80 -1.06
N PHE A 75 5.32 15.87 -1.69
CA PHE A 75 6.13 16.17 -2.87
C PHE A 75 5.30 16.61 -4.07
N LYS A 76 4.13 16.00 -4.30
CA LYS A 76 3.21 16.43 -5.38
C LYS A 76 2.78 17.87 -5.20
N VAL A 77 2.39 18.27 -3.99
CA VAL A 77 2.00 19.65 -3.68
C VAL A 77 3.19 20.61 -3.80
N LEU A 78 4.35 20.22 -3.27
CA LEU A 78 5.56 21.04 -3.30
C LEU A 78 6.07 21.29 -4.72
N LEU A 79 6.06 20.26 -5.57
CA LEU A 79 6.58 20.31 -6.94
C LEU A 79 5.55 20.76 -7.97
N TYR A 80 4.26 20.86 -7.58
CA TYR A 80 3.17 21.30 -8.47
C TYR A 80 3.51 22.56 -9.29
N PRO A 81 4.04 23.66 -8.71
CA PRO A 81 4.34 24.88 -9.46
C PRO A 81 5.48 24.70 -10.48
N MET A 82 6.37 23.74 -10.24
CA MET A 82 7.46 23.41 -11.18
C MET A 82 6.95 22.53 -12.32
N THR A 83 6.03 21.60 -12.02
CA THR A 83 5.48 20.67 -13.00
C THR A 83 4.45 21.30 -13.95
N THR A 84 3.80 22.40 -13.57
CA THR A 84 2.81 23.10 -14.43
C THR A 84 3.38 23.63 -15.74
N ASN A 85 4.69 23.86 -15.82
CA ASN A 85 5.36 24.35 -17.03
C ASN A 85 6.13 23.25 -17.78
N MET A 86 6.05 22.00 -17.32
CA MET A 86 6.78 20.86 -17.93
C MET A 86 5.89 20.09 -18.91
N PRO A 87 6.49 19.41 -19.91
CA PRO A 87 5.78 18.41 -20.70
C PRO A 87 5.19 17.30 -19.82
N ASN A 88 3.96 16.85 -20.11
CA ASN A 88 3.25 15.84 -19.30
C ASN A 88 4.07 14.57 -19.08
N TRP A 89 4.78 14.07 -20.10
CA TRP A 89 5.61 12.87 -19.98
C TRP A 89 6.74 13.03 -18.96
N LEU A 90 7.32 14.24 -18.86
CA LEU A 90 8.41 14.54 -17.94
C LEU A 90 7.89 14.65 -16.50
N SER A 91 6.73 15.29 -16.31
CA SER A 91 6.07 15.34 -15.01
C SER A 91 5.66 13.94 -14.52
N LEU A 92 5.14 13.10 -15.41
CA LEU A 92 4.76 11.73 -15.08
C LEU A 92 5.99 10.89 -14.73
N ALA A 93 7.08 11.02 -15.50
CA ALA A 93 8.34 10.34 -15.20
C ALA A 93 8.92 10.78 -13.84
N LEU A 94 8.90 12.08 -13.54
CA LEU A 94 9.40 12.62 -12.28
C LEU A 94 8.62 12.05 -11.08
N PHE A 95 7.28 12.10 -11.12
CA PHE A 95 6.48 11.56 -10.02
C PHE A 95 6.59 10.03 -9.92
N SER A 96 6.75 9.33 -11.05
CA SER A 96 6.98 7.88 -11.06
C SER A 96 8.31 7.51 -10.41
N ILE A 97 9.37 8.27 -10.67
CA ILE A 97 10.68 8.03 -10.04
C ILE A 97 10.59 8.24 -8.53
N ILE A 98 9.90 9.29 -8.08
CA ILE A 98 9.68 9.54 -6.65
C ILE A 98 8.87 8.39 -6.02
N GLU A 99 7.77 7.98 -6.65
CA GLU A 99 6.92 6.87 -6.21
C GLU A 99 7.74 5.57 -6.06
N ILE A 100 8.44 5.14 -7.12
CA ILE A 100 9.30 3.96 -7.11
C ILE A 100 10.38 4.04 -6.03
N THR A 101 11.01 5.22 -5.85
CA THR A 101 12.06 5.39 -4.84
C THR A 101 11.52 5.26 -3.42
N LEU A 102 10.33 5.82 -3.16
CA LEU A 102 9.67 5.71 -1.86
C LEU A 102 9.21 4.27 -1.59
N ASP A 103 8.60 3.61 -2.58
CA ASP A 103 8.17 2.21 -2.49
C ASP A 103 9.36 1.27 -2.21
N TRP A 104 10.50 1.50 -2.89
CA TRP A 104 11.72 0.77 -2.60
C TRP A 104 12.24 1.02 -1.19
N LEU A 105 12.21 2.27 -0.72
CA LEU A 105 12.60 2.59 0.64
C LEU A 105 11.72 1.90 1.68
N VAL A 106 10.40 1.74 1.43
CA VAL A 106 9.50 0.96 2.29
C VAL A 106 9.96 -0.48 2.38
N ILE A 107 10.16 -1.14 1.24
CA ILE A 107 10.53 -2.57 1.20
C ILE A 107 11.91 -2.78 1.81
N HIS A 108 12.89 -1.94 1.47
CA HIS A 108 14.25 -2.02 2.00
C HIS A 108 14.29 -1.80 3.51
N THR A 109 13.56 -0.80 4.02
CA THR A 109 13.46 -0.57 5.47
C THR A 109 12.75 -1.73 6.19
N ALA A 110 11.75 -2.34 5.54
CA ALA A 110 11.05 -3.49 6.11
C ALA A 110 11.92 -4.75 6.15
N ASP A 111 12.75 -4.98 5.12
CA ASP A 111 13.73 -6.08 5.09
C ASP A 111 14.78 -5.91 6.18
N ASP A 112 15.40 -4.73 6.27
CA ASP A 112 16.43 -4.42 7.27
C ASP A 112 15.93 -4.54 8.72
N TRP A 113 14.66 -4.16 8.98
CA TRP A 113 14.14 -4.16 10.34
C TRP A 113 13.58 -5.53 10.76
N ILE A 114 13.24 -6.39 9.81
CA ILE A 114 12.70 -7.73 10.07
C ILE A 114 13.71 -8.75 9.55
N GLU A 115 14.80 -8.94 10.31
CA GLU A 115 15.93 -9.85 9.99
C GLU A 115 15.51 -11.29 9.59
N SER A 116 14.29 -11.68 9.97
CA SER A 116 13.67 -12.96 9.61
C SER A 116 13.16 -13.07 8.16
N VAL A 117 13.19 -11.98 7.40
CA VAL A 117 12.95 -11.92 5.95
C VAL A 117 14.28 -11.47 5.36
N GLN A 118 14.83 -12.23 4.42
CA GLN A 118 16.07 -11.85 3.75
C GLN A 118 15.80 -11.71 2.27
N MET A 119 15.74 -10.47 1.79
CA MET A 119 15.67 -10.17 0.36
C MET A 119 17.03 -9.71 -0.13
N SER A 120 17.32 -9.98 -1.41
CA SER A 120 18.44 -9.29 -2.07
C SER A 120 17.93 -7.94 -2.57
N ASN A 121 18.80 -6.92 -2.61
CA ASN A 121 18.43 -5.60 -3.16
C ASN A 121 17.87 -5.68 -4.60
N ILE A 122 18.30 -6.67 -5.39
CA ILE A 122 17.75 -6.93 -6.73
C ILE A 122 16.31 -7.44 -6.63
N ALA A 123 16.03 -8.36 -5.70
CA ALA A 123 14.68 -8.86 -5.47
C ALA A 123 13.75 -7.75 -4.97
N GLU A 124 14.20 -6.91 -4.03
CA GLU A 124 13.44 -5.73 -3.58
C GLU A 124 13.06 -4.84 -4.77
N LEU A 125 14.04 -4.44 -5.58
CA LEU A 125 13.81 -3.55 -6.73
C LEU A 125 12.88 -4.20 -7.78
N CYS A 126 13.02 -5.51 -8.03
CA CYS A 126 12.11 -6.24 -8.90
C CYS A 126 10.66 -6.24 -8.37
N VAL A 127 10.47 -6.45 -7.06
CA VAL A 127 9.14 -6.42 -6.43
C VAL A 127 8.53 -5.03 -6.56
N VAL A 128 9.30 -3.97 -6.27
CA VAL A 128 8.85 -2.57 -6.39
C VAL A 128 8.40 -2.27 -7.82
N LEU A 129 9.24 -2.58 -8.82
CA LEU A 129 8.92 -2.31 -10.22
C LEU A 129 7.70 -3.11 -10.69
N PHE A 130 7.58 -4.37 -10.26
CA PHE A 130 6.42 -5.20 -10.57
C PHE A 130 5.14 -4.61 -9.99
N LEU A 131 5.15 -4.24 -8.71
CA LEU A 131 4.01 -3.62 -8.03
C LEU A 131 3.66 -2.26 -8.65
N PHE A 132 4.64 -1.44 -8.98
CA PHE A 132 4.44 -0.16 -9.64
C PHE A 132 3.74 -0.31 -11.00
N VAL A 133 4.22 -1.23 -11.85
CA VAL A 133 3.60 -1.51 -13.15
C VAL A 133 2.18 -2.04 -12.97
N LEU A 134 1.98 -2.97 -12.02
CA LEU A 134 0.66 -3.52 -11.72
C LEU A 134 -0.31 -2.43 -11.23
N ASN A 135 0.17 -1.51 -10.37
CA ASN A 135 -0.61 -0.37 -9.90
C ASN A 135 -1.03 0.54 -11.07
N LYS A 136 -0.10 0.90 -11.98
CA LYS A 136 -0.44 1.71 -13.16
C LYS A 136 -1.41 0.99 -14.10
N LEU A 137 -1.22 -0.30 -14.36
CA LEU A 137 -2.11 -1.09 -15.21
C LEU A 137 -3.53 -1.21 -14.64
N LEU A 138 -3.66 -1.38 -13.32
CA LEU A 138 -4.96 -1.43 -12.66
C LEU A 138 -5.60 -0.05 -12.48
N SER A 139 -4.79 1.02 -12.55
CA SER A 139 -5.23 2.40 -12.43
C SER A 139 -5.68 3.03 -13.77
N ASP A 140 -5.75 2.26 -14.86
CA ASP A 140 -6.08 2.68 -16.25
C ASP A 140 -7.51 3.23 -16.45
N LYS A 141 -8.13 3.79 -15.39
CA LYS A 141 -9.44 4.43 -15.48
C LYS A 141 -9.64 5.69 -14.64
N LYS A 142 -8.59 6.30 -14.10
CA LYS A 142 -8.71 7.59 -13.40
C LYS A 142 -7.49 8.48 -13.59
N GLU A 143 -7.33 9.02 -14.79
CA GLU A 143 -6.88 10.40 -15.00
C GLU A 143 -7.72 11.02 -16.11
#